data_AF-A0AAE4L782-F1
#
_entry.id   AF-A0AAE4L782-F1
#
_cell.length_a   1.000
_cell.length_b   1.000
_cell.length_c   1.000
_cell.angle_alpha   90.00
_cell.angle_beta   90.00
_cell.angle_gamma   90.00
#
_symmetry.space_group_name_H-M   'P 1'
#
loop_
_entity.id
_entity.type
_entity.pdbx_description
1 polymer ?
#
loop_
_entity_poly.entity_id
_entity_poly.type
_entity_poly.pdbx_seq_one_letter_code
_entity_poly.pdbx_strand_id
1 'polypeptide(L)'
;MVNYEALLFNEEDKQQLVQKVNQVLRLNGQSFTLTIADVEQILDSREQAMLDHHLIDFSLNNSVHFMEGIAKRRGMSKSEYLNIVEVLQESFYYLHSIHPAEDERLWEIIWRLYEKFDGNLEYIQGYIEDFPGSKGDE
;
A
#
# COMPACT_ATOMS: atom_id res chain seq x y z
N MET A 1 30.82 12.29 5.33
CA MET A 1 29.66 11.39 5.44
C MET A 1 28.78 11.70 4.25
N VAL A 2 28.57 10.73 3.37
CA VAL A 2 27.69 10.91 2.22
C VAL A 2 26.27 10.77 2.77
N ASN A 3 25.48 11.83 2.65
CA ASN A 3 24.07 11.83 3.03
C ASN A 3 23.34 11.02 1.94
N TYR A 4 23.16 9.72 2.17
CA TYR A 4 22.47 8.81 1.26
C TYR A 4 20.95 8.85 1.43
N GLU A 5 20.39 9.87 2.09
CA GLU A 5 18.97 10.21 1.98
C GLU A 5 18.70 10.89 0.63
N ALA A 6 19.09 10.21 -0.46
CA ALA A 6 18.37 10.38 -1.69
C ALA A 6 17.03 9.67 -1.45
N LEU A 7 16.05 10.40 -0.92
CA LEU A 7 14.65 9.99 -1.01
C LEU A 7 14.45 9.51 -2.44
N LEU A 8 14.15 8.22 -2.59
CA LEU A 8 14.07 7.54 -3.89
C LEU A 8 13.14 8.29 -4.86
N PHE A 9 12.16 9.00 -4.30
CA PHE A 9 11.21 9.86 -5.00
C PHE A 9 11.36 11.30 -4.55
N ASN A 10 11.47 12.21 -5.53
CA ASN A 10 11.66 13.63 -5.28
C ASN A 10 10.33 14.33 -4.92
N GLU A 11 10.38 15.64 -4.66
CA GLU A 11 9.18 16.40 -4.32
C GLU A 11 8.16 16.47 -5.47
N GLU A 12 8.61 16.50 -6.72
CA GLU A 12 7.73 16.51 -7.89
C GLU A 12 6.96 15.19 -8.02
N ASP A 13 7.61 14.05 -7.80
CA ASP A 13 6.97 12.72 -7.79
C ASP A 13 5.86 12.66 -6.73
N LYS A 14 6.16 13.16 -5.52
CA LYS A 14 5.19 13.23 -4.41
C LYS A 14 4.03 14.17 -4.76
N GLN A 15 4.30 15.33 -5.36
CA GLN A 15 3.25 16.27 -5.77
C GLN A 15 2.34 15.68 -6.85
N GLN A 16 2.90 15.00 -7.84
CA GLN A 16 2.12 14.31 -8.88
C GLN A 16 1.23 13.21 -8.27
N LEU A 17 1.76 12.43 -7.32
CA LEU A 17 1.01 11.41 -6.60
C LEU A 17 -0.16 12.02 -5.81
N VAL A 18 0.08 13.08 -5.04
CA VAL A 18 -0.95 13.82 -4.31
C VAL A 18 -2.06 14.30 -5.24
N GLN A 19 -1.70 14.93 -6.37
CA GLN A 19 -2.67 15.45 -7.34
C GLN A 19 -3.53 14.31 -7.93
N LYS A 20 -2.88 13.21 -8.34
CA LYS A 20 -3.55 12.04 -8.91
C LYS A 20 -4.56 11.44 -7.93
N VAL A 21 -4.13 11.15 -6.70
CA VAL A 21 -4.99 10.50 -5.71
C VAL A 21 -6.11 11.44 -5.25
N ASN A 22 -5.84 12.73 -5.06
CA ASN A 22 -6.87 13.71 -4.71
C ASN A 22 -7.95 13.84 -5.80
N GLN A 23 -7.58 13.70 -7.07
CA GLN A 23 -8.57 13.64 -8.15
C GLN A 23 -9.50 12.42 -7.98
N VAL A 24 -8.96 11.25 -7.64
CA VAL A 24 -9.76 10.04 -7.41
C VAL A 24 -10.64 10.17 -6.17
N LEU A 25 -10.10 10.66 -5.05
CA LEU A 25 -10.85 10.90 -3.81
C LEU A 25 -12.07 11.81 -4.06
N ARG A 26 -11.85 12.94 -4.77
CA ARG A 26 -12.91 13.89 -5.11
C ARG A 26 -13.97 13.27 -6.00
N LEU A 27 -13.58 12.52 -7.04
CA LEU A 27 -14.51 11.85 -7.95
C LEU A 27 -15.39 10.82 -7.24
N ASN A 28 -14.89 10.22 -6.16
CA ASN A 28 -15.63 9.23 -5.39
C ASN A 28 -16.40 9.82 -4.19
N GLY A 29 -16.36 11.14 -4.01
CA GLY A 29 -17.15 11.86 -3.00
C GLY A 29 -16.56 11.79 -1.59
N GLN A 30 -15.24 11.61 -1.47
CA GLN A 30 -14.56 11.69 -0.20
C GLN A 30 -14.55 13.13 0.33
N SER A 31 -14.64 13.29 1.65
CA SER A 31 -14.74 14.59 2.32
C SER A 31 -13.38 15.23 2.64
N PHE A 32 -12.28 14.56 2.29
CA PHE A 32 -10.93 14.97 2.63
C PHE A 32 -10.02 14.98 1.39
N THR A 33 -8.87 15.62 1.54
CA THR A 33 -7.77 15.64 0.58
C THR A 33 -6.48 15.26 1.29
N LEU A 34 -5.57 14.62 0.56
CA LEU A 34 -4.21 14.33 1.00
C LEU A 34 -3.32 15.54 0.79
N THR A 35 -2.38 15.71 1.71
CA THR A 35 -1.24 16.63 1.64
C THR A 35 0.01 15.87 1.24
N ILE A 36 1.12 16.59 1.01
CA ILE A 36 2.43 15.95 0.79
C ILE A 36 2.83 15.14 2.03
N ALA A 37 2.63 15.66 3.23
CA ALA A 37 2.95 14.95 4.47
C ALA A 37 2.18 13.64 4.63
N ASP A 38 0.90 13.60 4.21
CA ASP A 38 0.11 12.36 4.21
C ASP A 38 0.70 11.32 3.24
N VAL A 39 1.25 11.76 2.10
CA VAL A 39 1.94 10.86 1.15
C VAL A 39 3.30 10.43 1.69
N GLU A 40 4.06 11.31 2.33
CA GLU A 40 5.34 10.97 2.96
C GLU A 40 5.16 9.89 4.01
N GLN A 41 4.12 9.98 4.84
CA GLN A 41 3.77 8.92 5.79
C GLN A 41 3.58 7.55 5.10
N ILE A 42 2.86 7.50 3.97
CA ILE A 42 2.67 6.26 3.20
C ILE A 42 4.00 5.74 2.63
N LEU A 43 4.88 6.64 2.16
CA LEU A 43 6.18 6.25 1.61
C LEU A 43 7.17 5.81 2.69
N ASP A 44 7.11 6.40 3.87
CA ASP A 44 7.93 5.99 5.02
C ASP A 44 7.49 4.59 5.50
N SER A 45 6.17 4.35 5.60
CA SER A 45 5.64 3.00 5.93
C SER A 45 6.02 1.95 4.88
N ARG A 46 6.04 2.33 3.59
CA ARG A 46 6.50 1.50 2.49
C ARG A 46 7.96 1.11 2.66
N GLU A 47 8.81 2.10 2.92
CA GLU A 47 10.24 1.87 3.09
C GLU A 47 10.50 0.90 4.23
N GLN A 48 9.83 1.11 5.37
CA GLN A 48 9.93 0.21 6.51
C GLN A 48 9.49 -1.22 6.15
N ALA A 49 8.34 -1.40 5.50
CA ALA A 49 7.85 -2.73 5.10
C ALA A 49 8.81 -3.43 4.12
N MET A 50 9.41 -2.70 3.18
CA MET A 50 10.43 -3.27 2.29
C MET A 50 11.69 -3.68 3.05
N LEU A 51 12.16 -2.86 4.00
CA LEU A 51 13.34 -3.15 4.82
C LEU A 51 13.13 -4.40 5.68
N ASP A 52 11.97 -4.50 6.33
CA ASP A 52 11.60 -5.63 7.20
C ASP A 52 11.50 -6.96 6.44
N HIS A 53 11.25 -6.89 5.13
CA HIS A 53 11.08 -8.06 4.28
C HIS A 53 12.21 -8.26 3.26
N HIS A 54 13.28 -7.48 3.37
CA HIS A 54 14.47 -7.55 2.50
C HIS A 54 14.15 -7.39 1.00
N LEU A 55 13.17 -6.54 0.69
CA LEU A 55 12.75 -6.23 -0.67
C LEU A 55 13.32 -4.90 -1.14
N ILE A 56 13.34 -4.73 -2.47
CA ILE A 56 13.68 -3.47 -3.12
C ILE A 56 12.65 -3.23 -4.22
N ASP A 57 11.98 -2.08 -4.18
CA ASP A 57 11.05 -1.62 -5.20
C ASP A 57 11.38 -0.16 -5.54
N PHE A 58 11.67 0.11 -6.81
CA PHE A 58 12.04 1.43 -7.31
C PHE A 58 10.86 2.22 -7.88
N SER A 59 9.64 1.66 -7.80
CA SER A 59 8.43 2.22 -8.39
C SER A 59 7.41 2.65 -7.33
N LEU A 60 6.64 3.68 -7.64
CA LEU A 60 5.46 4.08 -6.85
C LEU A 60 4.19 3.32 -7.23
N ASN A 61 4.25 2.40 -8.20
CA ASN A 61 3.08 1.71 -8.72
C ASN A 61 2.28 1.00 -7.63
N ASN A 62 2.96 0.31 -6.70
CA ASN A 62 2.31 -0.40 -5.60
C ASN A 62 1.57 0.56 -4.66
N SER A 63 2.20 1.65 -4.24
CA SER A 63 1.55 2.68 -3.40
C SER A 63 0.37 3.33 -4.12
N VAL A 64 0.56 3.70 -5.39
CA VAL A 64 -0.50 4.27 -6.24
C VAL A 64 -1.69 3.31 -6.32
N HIS A 65 -1.43 2.02 -6.51
CA HIS A 65 -2.47 1.00 -6.64
C HIS A 65 -3.36 0.95 -5.39
N PHE A 66 -2.78 0.86 -4.20
CA PHE A 66 -3.54 0.82 -2.95
C PHE A 66 -4.24 2.16 -2.65
N MET A 67 -3.54 3.27 -2.84
CA MET A 67 -4.10 4.60 -2.62
C MET A 67 -5.33 4.87 -3.51
N GLU A 68 -5.26 4.55 -4.81
CA GLU A 68 -6.38 4.71 -5.73
C GLU A 68 -7.49 3.69 -5.49
N GLY A 69 -7.13 2.45 -5.12
CA GLY A 69 -8.09 1.40 -4.81
C GLY A 69 -8.99 1.76 -3.63
N ILE A 70 -8.39 2.22 -2.53
CA ILE A 70 -9.15 2.66 -1.35
C ILE A 70 -9.90 3.96 -1.60
N ALA A 71 -9.34 4.88 -2.40
CA ALA A 71 -9.98 6.15 -2.73
C ALA A 71 -11.34 5.99 -3.45
N LYS A 72 -11.56 4.84 -4.11
CA LYS A 72 -12.83 4.50 -4.78
C LYS A 72 -13.95 4.10 -3.82
N ARG A 73 -13.62 3.74 -2.58
CA ARG A 73 -14.62 3.44 -1.54
C ARG A 73 -15.21 4.75 -1.02
N ARG A 74 -16.29 4.70 -0.22
CA ARG A 74 -16.98 5.89 0.30
C ARG A 74 -17.07 5.85 1.83
N GLY A 75 -17.28 7.03 2.42
CA GLY A 75 -17.70 7.14 3.81
C GLY A 75 -16.60 6.88 4.84
N MET A 76 -15.34 7.15 4.49
CA MET A 76 -14.21 7.03 5.40
C MET A 76 -13.63 8.40 5.74
N SER A 77 -13.03 8.49 6.91
CA SER A 77 -12.17 9.60 7.31
C SER A 77 -10.78 9.48 6.68
N LYS A 78 -10.02 10.58 6.70
CA LYS A 78 -8.62 10.57 6.24
C LYS A 78 -7.75 9.59 7.03
N SER A 79 -7.97 9.50 8.35
CA SER A 79 -7.21 8.60 9.22
C SER A 79 -7.47 7.13 8.88
N GLU A 80 -8.73 6.77 8.66
CA GLU A 80 -9.08 5.41 8.23
C GLU A 80 -8.49 5.09 6.85
N TYR A 81 -8.57 6.03 5.92
CA TYR A 81 -7.97 5.88 4.59
C TYR A 81 -6.47 5.58 4.67
N LEU A 82 -5.70 6.39 5.43
CA LEU A 82 -4.25 6.21 5.55
C LEU A 82 -3.91 4.86 6.19
N ASN A 83 -4.57 4.53 7.31
CA ASN A 83 -4.35 3.27 8.01
C ASN A 83 -4.63 2.04 7.11
N ILE A 84 -5.70 2.07 6.31
CA ILE A 84 -6.01 0.97 5.39
C ILE A 84 -4.92 0.85 4.31
N VAL A 85 -4.46 1.96 3.73
CA VAL A 85 -3.40 1.94 2.71
C VAL A 85 -2.11 1.38 3.28
N GLU A 86 -1.70 1.82 4.47
CA GLU A 86 -0.51 1.32 5.16
C GLU A 86 -0.56 -0.19 5.38
N VAL A 87 -1.65 -0.70 5.97
CA VAL A 87 -1.77 -2.13 6.27
C VAL A 87 -1.83 -2.98 5.00
N LEU A 88 -2.52 -2.51 3.95
CA LEU A 88 -2.55 -3.25 2.69
C LEU A 88 -1.19 -3.28 2.01
N GLN A 89 -0.44 -2.18 2.09
CA GLN A 89 0.92 -2.10 1.54
C GLN A 89 1.90 -2.97 2.32
N GLU A 90 1.85 -2.97 3.65
CA GLU A 90 2.63 -3.87 4.51
C GLU A 90 2.31 -5.34 4.17
N SER A 91 1.02 -5.67 4.13
CA SER A 91 0.53 -7.01 3.76
C SER A 91 1.01 -7.46 2.39
N PHE A 92 1.07 -6.53 1.42
CA PHE A 92 1.59 -6.79 0.09
C PHE A 92 3.08 -7.12 0.11
N TYR A 93 3.91 -6.30 0.77
CA TYR A 93 5.35 -6.56 0.81
C TYR A 93 5.70 -7.81 1.62
N TYR A 94 4.96 -8.09 2.69
CA TYR A 94 5.09 -9.37 3.40
C TYR A 94 4.77 -10.54 2.47
N LEU A 95 3.61 -10.53 1.80
CA LEU A 95 3.22 -11.57 0.85
C LEU A 95 4.25 -11.72 -0.28
N HIS A 96 4.73 -10.62 -0.84
CA HIS A 96 5.73 -10.62 -1.90
C HIS A 96 7.05 -11.27 -1.45
N SER A 97 7.41 -11.15 -0.16
CA SER A 97 8.63 -11.75 0.38
C SER A 97 8.56 -13.28 0.51
N ILE A 98 7.37 -13.83 0.73
CA ILE A 98 7.16 -15.26 0.93
C ILE A 98 6.53 -15.96 -0.28
N HIS A 99 5.99 -15.21 -1.24
CA HIS A 99 5.37 -15.72 -2.45
C HIS A 99 5.90 -15.00 -3.68
N PRO A 100 6.86 -15.59 -4.41
CA PRO A 100 7.35 -15.05 -5.67
C PRO A 100 6.23 -15.06 -6.72
N ALA A 101 5.68 -13.90 -7.05
CA ALA A 101 4.68 -13.71 -8.09
C ALA A 101 4.77 -12.28 -8.63
N GLU A 102 4.14 -12.03 -9.78
CA GLU A 102 4.01 -10.69 -10.35
C GLU A 102 3.11 -9.81 -9.46
N ASP A 103 3.40 -8.50 -9.40
CA ASP A 103 2.68 -7.53 -8.57
C ASP A 103 1.16 -7.60 -8.77
N GLU A 104 0.70 -7.74 -10.02
CA GLU A 104 -0.72 -7.86 -10.35
C GLU A 104 -1.38 -9.05 -9.65
N ARG A 105 -0.68 -10.18 -9.58
CA ARG A 105 -1.20 -11.38 -8.92
C ARG A 105 -1.31 -11.17 -7.41
N LEU A 106 -0.33 -10.51 -6.82
CA LEU A 106 -0.33 -10.20 -5.40
C LEU A 106 -1.44 -9.18 -5.06
N TRP A 107 -1.63 -8.15 -5.89
CA TRP A 107 -2.76 -7.21 -5.75
C TRP A 107 -4.10 -7.93 -5.78
N GLU A 108 -4.31 -8.87 -6.71
CA GLU A 108 -5.55 -9.66 -6.77
C GLU A 108 -5.79 -10.43 -5.47
N ILE A 109 -4.76 -11.03 -4.88
CA ILE A 109 -4.87 -11.76 -3.61
C ILE A 109 -5.28 -10.78 -2.50
N ILE A 110 -4.57 -9.66 -2.36
CA ILE A 110 -4.85 -8.65 -1.34
C ILE A 110 -6.29 -8.14 -1.45
N TRP A 111 -6.76 -7.78 -2.66
CA TRP A 111 -8.13 -7.29 -2.83
C TRP A 111 -9.20 -8.36 -2.58
N ARG A 112 -8.95 -9.61 -2.99
CA ARG A 112 -9.86 -10.72 -2.66
C ARG A 112 -9.97 -10.92 -1.15
N LEU A 113 -8.88 -10.80 -0.41
CA LEU A 113 -8.89 -10.91 1.06
C LEU A 113 -9.62 -9.71 1.68
N TYR A 114 -9.36 -8.51 1.18
CA TYR A 114 -10.04 -7.31 1.63
C TYR A 114 -11.56 -7.42 1.46
N GLU A 115 -12.03 -7.93 0.32
CA GLU A 115 -13.46 -8.19 0.10
C GLU A 115 -14.01 -9.33 0.95
N LYS A 116 -13.28 -10.46 1.03
CA LYS A 116 -13.67 -11.64 1.82
C LYS A 116 -13.87 -11.33 3.30
N PHE A 117 -13.06 -10.42 3.85
CA PHE A 117 -13.07 -10.06 5.27
C PHE A 117 -13.73 -8.71 5.53
N ASP A 118 -14.49 -8.16 4.57
CA ASP A 118 -15.20 -6.88 4.70
C ASP A 118 -14.29 -5.72 5.16
N GLY A 119 -13.02 -5.72 4.73
CA GLY A 119 -12.02 -4.74 5.11
C GLY A 119 -11.45 -4.90 6.52
N ASN A 120 -11.68 -6.03 7.19
CA ASN A 120 -11.05 -6.34 8.48
C ASN A 120 -9.55 -6.61 8.28
N LEU A 121 -8.75 -5.61 8.62
CA LEU A 121 -7.30 -5.58 8.41
C LEU A 121 -6.56 -6.67 9.20
N GLU A 122 -6.98 -6.94 10.43
CA GLU A 122 -6.38 -7.99 11.28
C GLU A 122 -6.56 -9.38 10.66
N TYR A 123 -7.74 -9.65 10.10
CA TYR A 123 -8.01 -10.93 9.43
C TYR A 123 -7.26 -11.06 8.11
N ILE A 124 -7.02 -9.96 7.40
CA ILE A 124 -6.19 -9.96 6.19
C ILE A 124 -4.75 -10.32 6.55
N GLN A 125 -4.16 -9.62 7.52
CA GLN A 125 -2.79 -9.87 7.98
C GLN A 125 -2.63 -11.32 8.47
N GLY A 126 -3.50 -11.77 9.39
CA GLY A 126 -3.44 -13.14 9.91
C GLY A 126 -3.60 -14.21 8.82
N TYR A 127 -4.45 -13.99 7.82
CA TYR A 127 -4.58 -14.94 6.70
C TYR A 127 -3.33 -15.00 5.82
N ILE A 128 -2.63 -13.87 5.64
CA ILE A 128 -1.40 -13.82 4.85
C ILE A 128 -0.23 -14.41 5.65
N GLU A 129 -0.14 -14.18 6.96
CA GLU A 129 0.83 -14.83 7.83
C GLU A 129 0.67 -16.36 7.83
N ASP A 130 -0.58 -16.83 7.82
CA ASP A 130 -0.93 -18.25 7.70
C ASP A 130 -0.97 -18.75 6.25
N PHE A 131 -0.51 -17.95 5.26
CA PHE A 131 -0.75 -18.24 3.85
C PHE A 131 -0.25 -19.65 3.50
N PRO A 132 -1.15 -20.54 3.05
CA PRO A 132 -0.84 -21.97 2.92
C PRO A 132 0.20 -22.28 1.84
N GLY A 133 0.61 -21.29 1.04
CA GLY A 133 1.60 -21.43 -0.04
C GLY A 133 3.07 -21.50 0.41
N SER A 134 3.38 -21.30 1.70
CA SER A 134 4.76 -21.45 2.21
C SER A 134 5.10 -22.85 2.69
N LYS A 135 4.11 -23.75 2.81
CA LYS A 135 4.32 -25.15 3.23
C LYS A 135 4.27 -26.10 2.03
N GLY A 136 5.34 -26.05 1.24
CA GLY A 136 5.86 -27.17 0.45
C GLY A 136 4.94 -27.78 -0.60
N ASP A 137 4.99 -27.24 -1.81
CA ASP A 137 5.01 -28.08 -3.00
C ASP A 137 6.49 -28.42 -3.30
N GLU A 138 7.07 -29.31 -2.50
CA GLU A 138 8.25 -30.12 -2.88
C GLU A 138 7.81 -31.56 -3.16
#